data_AF-F8TEU8-F1
#
_entry.id   AF-F8TEU8-F1
#
_cell.length_a   1.000
_cell.length_b   1.000
_cell.length_c   1.000
_cell.angle_alpha   90.00
_cell.angle_beta   90.00
_cell.angle_gamma   90.00
#
_symmetry.space_group_name_H-M   'P 1'
#
loop_
_entity.id
_entity.type
_entity.pdbx_description
1 polymer ?
#
loop_
_entity_poly.entity_id
_entity_poly.type
_entity_poly.pdbx_seq_one_letter_code
_entity_poly.pdbx_strand_id
1 'polypeptide(L)'
;GVNIGGWLLLEPWISPSVFEAGGSSSVDEYTLSKNLGRDAKRHLSKHWNTFITEDDFKNIAAAGLNHVRIPIGYWAVNPIEGEPYVQGQLDYLDKALVWAKNSNLRVVIDLHGVPGSQNGFDNSGRRGAINWQKGDTIKQTLVAIHTLAIRYANRTDVVDSIELVNKPSIPGGVQVSLLKEYYKDGYDIVRDIDSTVGVAISDASLPPRIWNGFLAPKAYKNVFLDTYHNQVFDDIFRTFT
;
A
#
# COMPACT_ATOMS: atom_id res chain seq x y z
N GLY A 1 -11.98 10.57 -3.60
CA GLY A 1 -12.00 9.54 -2.54
C GLY A 1 -11.10 9.93 -1.40
N VAL A 2 -10.86 9.02 -0.45
CA VAL A 2 -9.96 9.22 0.70
C VAL A 2 -9.05 7.99 0.90
N ASN A 3 -7.89 8.19 1.53
CA ASN A 3 -7.03 7.08 1.95
C ASN A 3 -7.46 6.59 3.33
N ILE A 4 -7.48 5.27 3.53
CA ILE A 4 -7.65 4.61 4.82
C ILE A 4 -6.27 4.34 5.42
N GLY A 5 -5.49 5.40 5.59
CA GLY A 5 -4.10 5.34 6.07
C GLY A 5 -4.01 5.02 7.56
N GLY A 6 -2.90 4.39 7.98
CA GLY A 6 -2.68 4.02 9.39
C GLY A 6 -3.51 2.83 9.89
N TRP A 7 -4.24 2.13 9.01
CA TRP A 7 -5.10 1.00 9.41
C TRP A 7 -4.41 -0.36 9.27
N LEU A 8 -4.27 -0.89 8.04
CA LEU A 8 -3.66 -2.21 7.78
C LEU A 8 -2.13 -2.14 7.59
N LEU A 9 -1.60 -0.93 7.47
CA LEU A 9 -0.21 -0.57 7.63
C LEU A 9 -0.16 0.65 8.55
N LEU A 10 0.65 0.59 9.60
CA LEU A 10 0.72 1.63 10.63
C LEU A 10 1.72 2.74 10.31
N GLU A 11 1.31 3.97 10.61
CA GLU A 11 2.15 5.16 10.58
C GLU A 11 2.12 5.85 11.96
N PRO A 12 3.27 6.09 12.62
CA PRO A 12 3.31 6.67 13.96
C PRO A 12 2.59 8.01 14.09
N TRP A 13 2.64 8.84 13.05
CA TRP A 13 2.02 10.17 13.07
C TRP A 13 0.48 10.12 12.92
N ILE A 14 -0.08 9.04 12.37
CA ILE A 14 -1.53 8.85 12.25
C ILE A 14 -2.09 8.23 13.53
N SER A 15 -1.42 7.20 14.07
CA SER A 15 -1.90 6.41 15.21
C SER A 15 -0.88 6.37 16.36
N PRO A 16 -0.46 7.52 16.93
CA PRO A 16 0.63 7.57 17.90
C PRO A 16 0.38 6.68 19.13
N SER A 17 -0.87 6.60 19.61
CA SER A 17 -1.26 5.78 20.75
C SER A 17 -1.04 4.27 20.55
N VAL A 18 -1.04 3.81 19.29
CA VAL A 18 -0.75 2.40 18.97
C VAL A 18 0.73 2.09 19.21
N PHE A 19 1.61 3.06 18.96
CA PHE A 19 3.05 2.93 19.09
C PHE A 19 3.55 3.10 20.53
N GLU A 20 2.80 3.81 21.39
CA GLU A 20 3.14 3.98 22.81
C GLU A 20 3.41 2.65 23.53
N ALA A 21 2.65 1.59 23.19
CA ALA A 21 2.82 0.26 23.78
C ALA A 21 4.15 -0.42 23.42
N GLY A 22 4.77 -0.05 22.30
CA GLY A 22 6.08 -0.56 21.86
C GLY A 22 7.26 0.28 22.37
N GLY A 23 6.99 1.42 23.02
CA GLY A 23 8.00 2.35 23.50
C GLY A 23 8.62 3.22 22.39
N SER A 24 9.50 4.15 22.79
CA SER A 24 10.07 5.18 21.91
C SER A 24 10.94 4.66 20.76
N SER A 25 11.36 3.40 20.81
CA SER A 25 12.10 2.75 19.71
C SER A 25 11.20 2.16 18.62
N SER A 26 9.88 2.14 18.81
CA SER A 26 8.90 1.77 17.79
C SER A 26 8.66 2.94 16.85
N VAL A 27 9.42 2.96 15.76
CA VAL A 27 9.44 4.06 14.78
C VAL A 27 8.74 3.71 13.47
N ASP A 28 8.31 2.46 13.34
CA ASP A 28 7.62 1.84 12.20
C ASP A 28 6.94 0.54 12.67
N GLU A 29 6.11 -0.08 11.82
CA GLU A 29 5.39 -1.31 12.18
C GLU A 29 6.33 -2.50 12.44
N TYR A 30 7.49 -2.55 11.77
CA TYR A 30 8.51 -3.57 11.97
C TYR A 30 9.04 -3.55 13.42
N THR A 31 9.49 -2.38 13.87
CA THR A 31 10.03 -2.19 15.23
C THR A 31 8.94 -2.28 16.29
N LEU A 32 7.72 -1.81 16.00
CA LEU A 32 6.57 -2.02 16.87
C LEU A 32 6.27 -3.50 17.11
N SER A 33 6.15 -4.28 16.03
CA SER A 33 5.84 -5.71 16.13
C SER A 33 6.96 -6.46 16.85
N LYS A 34 8.23 -6.07 16.60
CA LYS A 34 9.40 -6.62 17.30
C LYS A 34 9.36 -6.34 18.80
N ASN A 35 9.07 -5.09 19.19
CA ASN A 35 9.08 -4.68 20.59
C ASN A 35 7.92 -5.30 21.38
N LEU A 36 6.73 -5.40 20.76
CA LEU A 36 5.58 -6.06 21.37
C LEU A 36 5.75 -7.60 21.44
N GLY A 37 6.53 -8.18 20.54
CA GLY A 37 6.78 -9.61 20.49
C GLY A 37 5.48 -10.42 20.41
N ARG A 38 5.26 -11.32 21.39
CA ARG A 38 4.07 -12.19 21.43
C ARG A 38 2.75 -11.42 21.55
N ASP A 39 2.79 -10.18 22.04
CA ASP A 39 1.60 -9.35 22.21
C ASP A 39 1.20 -8.59 20.95
N ALA A 40 2.08 -8.54 19.93
CA ALA A 40 1.86 -7.80 18.69
C ALA A 40 0.52 -8.16 18.03
N LYS A 41 0.22 -9.45 17.89
CA LYS A 41 -1.02 -9.92 17.26
C LYS A 41 -2.27 -9.46 18.01
N ARG A 42 -2.28 -9.54 19.35
CA ARG A 42 -3.42 -9.09 20.17
C ARG A 42 -3.59 -7.58 20.07
N HIS A 43 -2.49 -6.83 20.19
CA HIS A 43 -2.48 -5.37 20.13
C HIS A 43 -2.96 -4.85 18.77
N LEU A 44 -2.40 -5.37 17.69
CA LEU A 44 -2.74 -4.96 16.32
C LEU A 44 -4.14 -5.41 15.90
N SER A 45 -4.60 -6.58 16.35
CA SER A 45 -5.99 -7.01 16.10
C SER A 45 -7.01 -6.08 16.78
N LYS A 46 -6.69 -5.54 17.96
CA LYS A 46 -7.54 -4.52 18.61
C LYS A 46 -7.61 -3.28 17.73
N HIS A 47 -6.47 -2.76 17.25
CA HIS A 47 -6.42 -1.61 16.35
C HIS A 47 -7.23 -1.84 15.08
N TRP A 48 -6.96 -2.94 14.36
CA TRP A 48 -7.66 -3.25 13.11
C TRP A 48 -9.18 -3.34 13.29
N ASN A 49 -9.65 -3.80 14.45
CA ASN A 49 -11.07 -3.94 14.74
C ASN A 49 -11.77 -2.65 15.15
N THR A 50 -11.05 -1.63 15.62
CA THR A 50 -11.67 -0.41 16.18
C THR A 50 -11.30 0.88 15.46
N PHE A 51 -10.22 0.89 14.69
CA PHE A 51 -9.73 2.12 14.05
C PHE A 51 -10.60 2.55 12.87
N ILE A 52 -11.03 1.59 12.05
CA ILE A 52 -11.96 1.79 10.93
C ILE A 52 -13.07 0.75 11.04
N THR A 53 -14.30 1.21 10.84
CA THR A 53 -15.53 0.43 10.97
C THR A 53 -16.45 0.68 9.77
N GLU A 54 -17.58 -0.04 9.70
CA GLU A 54 -18.58 0.19 8.65
C GLU A 54 -19.12 1.63 8.67
N ASP A 55 -19.26 2.24 9.85
CA ASP A 55 -19.81 3.58 9.97
C ASP A 55 -18.89 4.64 9.34
N ASP A 56 -17.57 4.41 9.33
CA ASP A 56 -16.63 5.25 8.61
C ASP A 56 -16.89 5.22 7.09
N PHE A 57 -17.21 4.06 6.52
CA PHE A 57 -17.56 3.94 5.10
C PHE A 57 -18.90 4.63 4.79
N LYS A 58 -19.90 4.51 5.68
CA LYS A 58 -21.16 5.26 5.55
C LYS A 58 -20.92 6.76 5.58
N ASN A 59 -20.06 7.24 6.49
CA ASN A 59 -19.71 8.65 6.61
C ASN A 59 -18.95 9.17 5.37
N ILE A 60 -18.01 8.37 4.84
CA ILE A 60 -17.29 8.69 3.59
C ILE A 60 -18.27 8.86 2.43
N ALA A 61 -19.22 7.94 2.27
CA ALA A 61 -20.24 8.03 1.22
C ALA A 61 -21.19 9.21 1.45
N ALA A 62 -21.63 9.44 2.70
CA ALA A 62 -22.50 10.57 3.06
C ALA A 62 -21.83 11.93 2.82
N ALA A 63 -20.49 12.01 2.89
CA ALA A 63 -19.72 13.18 2.51
C ALA A 63 -19.62 13.38 0.97
N GLY A 64 -20.25 12.53 0.16
CA GLY A 64 -20.27 12.62 -1.30
C GLY A 64 -19.03 12.02 -1.98
N LEU A 65 -18.19 11.29 -1.24
CA LEU A 65 -17.02 10.60 -1.81
C LEU A 65 -17.45 9.28 -2.44
N ASN A 66 -16.67 8.80 -3.41
CA ASN A 66 -16.99 7.61 -4.21
C ASN A 66 -15.90 6.51 -4.19
N HIS A 67 -14.76 6.78 -3.58
CA HIS A 67 -13.62 5.86 -3.54
C HIS A 67 -12.93 5.87 -2.18
N VAL A 68 -12.39 4.72 -1.80
CA VAL A 68 -11.37 4.60 -0.77
C VAL A 68 -10.11 3.93 -1.33
N ARG A 69 -8.93 4.37 -0.88
CA ARG A 69 -7.66 3.71 -1.15
C ARG A 69 -7.17 3.08 0.15
N ILE A 70 -6.88 1.78 0.14
CA ILE A 70 -6.55 1.00 1.33
C ILE A 70 -5.10 0.49 1.23
N PRO A 71 -4.15 1.15 1.94
CA PRO A 71 -2.79 0.67 2.11
C PRO A 71 -2.73 -0.68 2.84
N ILE A 72 -1.95 -1.62 2.32
CA ILE A 72 -1.66 -2.91 2.96
C ILE A 72 -0.18 -3.29 2.75
N GLY A 73 0.48 -3.81 3.79
CA GLY A 73 1.85 -4.31 3.69
C GLY A 73 1.94 -5.74 3.15
N TYR A 74 3.02 -6.08 2.45
CA TYR A 74 3.23 -7.44 1.93
C TYR A 74 3.14 -8.53 2.98
N TRP A 75 3.50 -8.24 4.24
CA TRP A 75 3.48 -9.23 5.33
C TRP A 75 2.07 -9.78 5.60
N ALA A 76 1.02 -9.07 5.20
CA ALA A 76 -0.35 -9.56 5.28
C ALA A 76 -0.61 -10.77 4.37
N VAL A 77 0.09 -10.85 3.23
CA VAL A 77 -0.18 -11.83 2.15
C VAL A 77 0.97 -12.77 1.86
N ASN A 78 2.22 -12.33 2.10
CA ASN A 78 3.43 -13.08 1.84
C ASN A 78 4.47 -12.82 2.95
N PRO A 79 4.25 -13.32 4.16
CA PRO A 79 5.17 -13.10 5.29
C PRO A 79 6.52 -13.77 5.03
N ILE A 80 7.60 -13.07 5.38
CA ILE A 80 8.97 -13.61 5.25
C ILE A 80 9.43 -14.11 6.61
N GLU A 81 9.99 -15.33 6.64
CA GLU A 81 10.51 -15.95 7.85
C GLU A 81 11.58 -15.06 8.51
N GLY A 82 11.49 -14.94 9.85
CA GLY A 82 12.41 -14.13 10.65
C GLY A 82 12.02 -12.65 10.77
N GLU A 83 11.02 -12.18 10.04
CA GLU A 83 10.47 -10.83 10.24
C GLU A 83 9.44 -10.80 11.38
N PRO A 84 9.35 -9.68 12.12
CA PRO A 84 8.56 -9.61 13.34
C PRO A 84 7.08 -9.32 13.10
N TYR A 85 6.67 -9.05 11.87
CA TYR A 85 5.30 -8.71 11.53
C TYR A 85 4.31 -9.81 11.92
N VAL A 86 3.06 -9.42 12.16
CA VAL A 86 1.96 -10.35 12.41
C VAL A 86 0.90 -10.22 11.32
N GLN A 87 0.25 -11.35 11.00
CA GLN A 87 -0.81 -11.41 9.99
C GLN A 87 -2.19 -11.24 10.61
N GLY A 88 -3.21 -11.00 9.77
CA GLY A 88 -4.63 -10.90 10.12
C GLY A 88 -5.39 -9.78 9.41
N GLN A 89 -4.67 -8.93 8.69
CA GLN A 89 -5.19 -7.77 7.97
C GLN A 89 -6.23 -8.15 6.90
N LEU A 90 -6.08 -9.32 6.26
CA LEU A 90 -6.97 -9.73 5.17
C LEU A 90 -8.42 -9.91 5.60
N ASP A 91 -8.68 -10.38 6.82
CA ASP A 91 -10.05 -10.48 7.35
C ASP A 91 -10.72 -9.11 7.46
N TYR A 92 -9.94 -8.06 7.73
CA TYR A 92 -10.43 -6.68 7.81
C TYR A 92 -10.56 -6.04 6.43
N LEU A 93 -9.65 -6.35 5.51
CA LEU A 93 -9.79 -5.94 4.11
C LEU A 93 -11.04 -6.56 3.48
N ASP A 94 -11.34 -7.84 3.74
CA ASP A 94 -12.57 -8.48 3.28
C ASP A 94 -13.83 -7.76 3.80
N LYS A 95 -13.85 -7.41 5.09
CA LYS A 95 -14.93 -6.61 5.69
C LYS A 95 -15.05 -5.23 5.03
N ALA A 96 -13.92 -4.54 4.82
CA ALA A 96 -13.92 -3.24 4.15
C ALA A 96 -14.48 -3.30 2.74
N LEU A 97 -14.21 -4.36 1.97
CA LEU A 97 -14.80 -4.52 0.64
C LEU A 97 -16.33 -4.74 0.71
N VAL A 98 -16.84 -5.38 1.77
CA VAL A 98 -18.30 -5.45 2.00
C VAL A 98 -18.87 -4.08 2.36
N TRP A 99 -18.24 -3.37 3.30
CA TRP A 99 -18.67 -2.03 3.71
C TRP A 99 -18.65 -1.02 2.56
N ALA A 100 -17.61 -1.06 1.74
CA ALA A 100 -17.47 -0.25 0.54
C ALA A 100 -18.62 -0.51 -0.44
N LYS A 101 -18.86 -1.79 -0.78
CA LYS A 101 -19.96 -2.18 -1.67
C LYS A 101 -21.31 -1.70 -1.14
N ASN A 102 -21.60 -1.92 0.14
CA ASN A 102 -22.85 -1.49 0.77
C ASN A 102 -23.02 0.04 0.78
N SER A 103 -21.91 0.77 0.80
CA SER A 103 -21.89 2.24 0.80
C SER A 103 -21.72 2.83 -0.61
N ASN A 104 -21.79 2.01 -1.67
CA ASN A 104 -21.54 2.43 -3.06
C ASN A 104 -20.18 3.12 -3.28
N LEU A 105 -19.16 2.67 -2.55
CA LEU A 105 -17.78 3.10 -2.68
C LEU A 105 -16.98 2.06 -3.46
N ARG A 106 -16.05 2.54 -4.29
CA ARG A 106 -15.07 1.72 -5.01
C ARG A 106 -13.74 1.71 -4.27
N VAL A 107 -12.94 0.67 -4.44
CA VAL A 107 -11.72 0.43 -3.65
C VAL A 107 -10.48 0.31 -4.52
N VAL A 108 -9.45 1.08 -4.17
CA VAL A 108 -8.07 0.86 -4.63
C VAL A 108 -7.35 0.07 -3.53
N ILE A 109 -6.89 -1.15 -3.85
CA ILE A 109 -6.06 -1.95 -2.94
C ILE A 109 -4.61 -1.64 -3.25
N ASP A 110 -3.86 -1.13 -2.27
CA ASP A 110 -2.53 -0.60 -2.50
C ASP A 110 -1.48 -1.38 -1.72
N LEU A 111 -0.56 -2.05 -2.44
CA LEU A 111 0.60 -2.70 -1.82
C LEU A 111 1.60 -1.63 -1.36
N HIS A 112 1.36 -1.15 -0.14
CA HIS A 112 1.94 0.08 0.37
C HIS A 112 3.37 -0.09 0.91
N GLY A 113 3.69 -1.29 1.39
CA GLY A 113 5.02 -1.69 1.85
C GLY A 113 5.43 -2.99 1.20
N VAL A 114 6.68 -3.07 0.75
CA VAL A 114 7.25 -4.25 0.07
C VAL A 114 8.53 -4.74 0.78
N PRO A 115 8.94 -6.01 0.57
CA PRO A 115 10.12 -6.57 1.22
C PRO A 115 11.37 -5.71 1.03
N GLY A 116 12.05 -5.42 2.14
CA GLY A 116 13.26 -4.59 2.14
C GLY A 116 13.04 -3.09 2.03
N SER A 117 11.79 -2.62 1.97
CA SER A 117 11.38 -1.22 1.75
C SER A 117 11.81 -0.64 0.41
N GLN A 118 10.84 -0.05 -0.29
CA GLN A 118 11.00 0.65 -1.55
C GLN A 118 11.41 2.12 -1.40
N ASN A 119 11.34 2.69 -0.19
CA ASN A 119 11.57 4.13 0.02
C ASN A 119 12.21 4.51 1.35
N GLY A 120 12.38 3.57 2.27
CA GLY A 120 13.03 3.79 3.56
C GLY A 120 12.21 4.61 4.54
N PHE A 121 10.95 4.91 4.23
CA PHE A 121 10.02 5.62 5.11
C PHE A 121 9.32 4.65 6.07
N ASP A 122 8.85 5.17 7.20
CA ASP A 122 8.06 4.41 8.17
C ASP A 122 6.77 3.84 7.56
N ASN A 123 6.13 4.58 6.64
CA ASN A 123 4.95 4.14 5.90
C ASN A 123 5.20 2.99 4.91
N SER A 124 6.43 2.54 4.70
CA SER A 124 6.70 1.27 4.02
C SER A 124 6.66 0.05 4.96
N GLY A 125 6.46 0.29 6.26
CA GLY A 125 6.52 -0.70 7.34
C GLY A 125 7.90 -0.81 8.00
N ARG A 126 8.97 -0.37 7.32
CA ARG A 126 10.35 -0.45 7.81
C ARG A 126 11.17 0.75 7.37
N ARG A 127 11.40 1.68 8.29
CA ARG A 127 12.23 2.86 8.10
C ARG A 127 13.71 2.50 8.00
N GLY A 128 14.44 3.23 7.17
CA GLY A 128 15.89 3.10 7.04
C GLY A 128 16.33 2.66 5.64
N ALA A 129 17.16 1.62 5.57
CA ALA A 129 17.80 1.23 4.31
C ALA A 129 16.79 0.72 3.28
N ILE A 130 16.94 1.19 2.04
CA ILE A 130 16.19 0.74 0.87
C ILE A 130 16.89 -0.49 0.30
N ASN A 131 16.25 -1.65 0.45
CA ASN A 131 16.74 -2.94 -0.01
C ASN A 131 15.81 -3.64 -1.01
N TRP A 132 14.68 -3.02 -1.35
CA TRP A 132 13.90 -3.46 -2.49
C TRP A 132 14.74 -3.39 -3.77
N GLN A 133 14.54 -4.35 -4.68
CA GLN A 133 15.42 -4.64 -5.84
C GLN A 133 16.77 -5.31 -5.51
N LYS A 134 16.96 -5.82 -4.30
CA LYS A 134 18.11 -6.67 -3.93
C LYS A 134 17.65 -8.09 -3.61
N GLY A 135 18.48 -9.08 -3.92
CA GLY A 135 18.16 -10.50 -3.71
C GLY A 135 16.78 -10.85 -4.28
N ASP A 136 15.97 -11.57 -3.50
CA ASP A 136 14.64 -12.03 -3.93
C ASP A 136 13.50 -11.02 -3.67
N THR A 137 13.79 -9.78 -3.26
CA THR A 137 12.75 -8.84 -2.83
C THR A 137 11.70 -8.54 -3.91
N ILE A 138 12.08 -8.39 -5.18
CA ILE A 138 11.12 -8.20 -6.29
C ILE A 138 10.24 -9.45 -6.46
N LYS A 139 10.84 -10.64 -6.45
CA LYS A 139 10.11 -11.91 -6.56
C LYS A 139 9.09 -12.06 -5.43
N GLN A 140 9.48 -11.77 -4.19
CA GLN A 140 8.58 -11.78 -3.03
C GLN A 140 7.48 -10.73 -3.14
N THR A 141 7.75 -9.59 -3.78
CA THR A 141 6.75 -8.56 -4.07
C THR A 141 5.73 -9.06 -5.11
N LEU A 142 6.18 -9.70 -6.19
CA LEU A 142 5.30 -10.27 -7.21
C LEU A 142 4.43 -11.40 -6.64
N VAL A 143 4.93 -12.21 -5.70
CA VAL A 143 4.11 -13.20 -4.97
C VAL A 143 3.02 -12.53 -4.14
N ALA A 144 3.32 -11.39 -3.49
CA ALA A 144 2.33 -10.60 -2.77
C ALA A 144 1.24 -10.05 -3.71
N ILE A 145 1.63 -9.50 -4.87
CA ILE A 145 0.69 -9.03 -5.90
C ILE A 145 -0.18 -10.16 -6.43
N HIS A 146 0.41 -11.31 -6.76
CA HIS A 146 -0.34 -12.48 -7.20
C HIS A 146 -1.36 -12.94 -6.15
N THR A 147 -0.99 -12.93 -4.87
CA THR A 147 -1.89 -13.30 -3.77
C THR A 147 -3.05 -12.31 -3.60
N LEU A 148 -2.77 -11.00 -3.70
CA LEU A 148 -3.82 -9.97 -3.69
C LEU A 148 -4.74 -10.10 -4.91
N ALA A 149 -4.18 -10.31 -6.10
CA ALA A 149 -4.94 -10.44 -7.33
C ALA A 149 -5.85 -11.67 -7.30
N ILE A 150 -5.36 -12.84 -6.89
CA ILE A 150 -6.18 -14.06 -6.77
C ILE A 150 -7.39 -13.81 -5.87
N ARG A 151 -7.21 -13.08 -4.78
CA ARG A 151 -8.27 -12.86 -3.79
C ARG A 151 -9.25 -11.76 -4.20
N TYR A 152 -8.80 -10.74 -4.93
CA TYR A 152 -9.55 -9.48 -5.05
C TYR A 152 -9.77 -8.99 -6.48
N ALA A 153 -8.97 -9.40 -7.47
CA ALA A 153 -9.05 -8.86 -8.83
C ALA A 153 -10.40 -9.15 -9.51
N ASN A 154 -11.03 -10.29 -9.21
CA ASN A 154 -12.33 -10.67 -9.77
C ASN A 154 -13.53 -9.99 -9.08
N ARG A 155 -13.30 -9.20 -8.01
CA ARG A 155 -14.34 -8.46 -7.28
C ARG A 155 -14.59 -7.09 -7.91
N THR A 156 -14.76 -7.06 -9.22
CA THR A 156 -14.84 -5.84 -10.06
C THR A 156 -16.09 -4.99 -9.81
N ASP A 157 -17.03 -5.51 -9.03
CA ASP A 157 -18.19 -4.79 -8.49
C ASP A 157 -17.81 -3.83 -7.35
N VAL A 158 -16.63 -3.98 -6.74
CA VAL A 158 -16.14 -3.09 -5.67
C VAL A 158 -14.67 -2.68 -5.81
N VAL A 159 -13.79 -3.59 -6.23
CA VAL A 159 -12.37 -3.29 -6.46
C VAL A 159 -12.22 -2.60 -7.80
N ASP A 160 -11.75 -1.36 -7.77
CA ASP A 160 -11.48 -0.56 -8.95
C ASP A 160 -10.09 -0.84 -9.51
N SER A 161 -9.09 -0.91 -8.63
CA SER A 161 -7.71 -1.23 -9.03
C SER A 161 -6.88 -1.85 -7.91
N ILE A 162 -5.81 -2.51 -8.33
CA ILE A 162 -4.70 -2.95 -7.47
C ILE A 162 -3.49 -2.08 -7.81
N GLU A 163 -2.94 -1.36 -6.83
CA GLU A 163 -1.71 -0.59 -6.98
C GLU A 163 -0.50 -1.47 -6.66
N LEU A 164 0.43 -1.55 -7.62
CA LEU A 164 1.53 -2.51 -7.57
C LEU A 164 2.58 -2.16 -6.51
N VAL A 165 2.87 -0.88 -6.28
CA VAL A 165 3.77 -0.44 -5.20
C VAL A 165 3.58 1.06 -4.96
N ASN A 166 3.45 1.44 -3.70
CA ASN A 166 3.39 2.84 -3.29
C ASN A 166 4.79 3.49 -3.29
N LYS A 167 4.93 4.66 -3.93
CA LYS A 167 6.06 5.60 -3.80
C LYS A 167 7.47 4.95 -3.73
N PRO A 168 7.91 4.17 -4.72
CA PRO A 168 9.30 3.73 -4.76
C PRO A 168 10.27 4.92 -4.93
N SER A 169 11.35 4.95 -4.16
CA SER A 169 12.28 6.10 -4.11
C SER A 169 13.44 5.94 -5.07
N ILE A 170 13.35 6.60 -6.23
CA ILE A 170 14.44 6.66 -7.21
C ILE A 170 15.71 7.31 -6.62
N PRO A 171 15.65 8.46 -5.91
CA PRO A 171 16.82 9.04 -5.25
C PRO A 171 17.39 8.13 -4.16
N GLY A 172 16.56 7.27 -3.57
CA GLY A 172 16.94 6.28 -2.58
C GLY A 172 17.62 5.03 -3.13
N GLY A 173 17.79 4.93 -4.45
CA GLY A 173 18.51 3.83 -5.11
C GLY A 173 17.63 2.83 -5.85
N VAL A 174 16.31 3.03 -5.90
CA VAL A 174 15.43 2.24 -6.78
C VAL A 174 15.77 2.57 -8.25
N GLN A 175 16.10 1.54 -9.02
CA GLN A 175 16.41 1.64 -10.44
C GLN A 175 15.13 1.65 -11.28
N VAL A 176 15.00 2.66 -12.15
CA VAL A 176 13.83 2.85 -13.02
C VAL A 176 13.63 1.70 -14.00
N SER A 177 14.71 1.11 -14.52
CA SER A 177 14.63 -0.05 -15.44
C SER A 177 13.97 -1.25 -14.76
N LEU A 178 14.48 -1.66 -13.60
CA LEU A 178 13.93 -2.75 -12.81
C LEU A 178 12.50 -2.46 -12.30
N LEU A 179 12.19 -1.18 -12.02
CA LEU A 179 10.83 -0.77 -11.67
C LEU A 179 9.86 -0.95 -12.84
N LYS A 180 10.28 -0.59 -14.06
CA LYS A 180 9.47 -0.80 -15.27
C LYS A 180 9.27 -2.28 -15.59
N GLU A 181 10.30 -3.11 -15.39
CA GLU A 181 10.18 -4.57 -15.49
C GLU A 181 9.18 -5.10 -14.47
N TYR A 182 9.33 -4.74 -13.20
CA TYR A 182 8.38 -5.09 -12.13
C TYR A 182 6.93 -4.68 -12.46
N TYR A 183 6.71 -3.46 -12.97
CA TYR A 183 5.37 -3.01 -13.35
C TYR A 183 4.77 -3.80 -14.50
N LYS A 184 5.59 -4.23 -15.47
CA LYS A 184 5.12 -5.10 -16.54
C LYS A 184 4.74 -6.47 -16.00
N ASP A 185 5.58 -7.07 -15.17
CA ASP A 185 5.33 -8.40 -14.59
C ASP A 185 4.11 -8.38 -13.66
N GLY A 186 3.97 -7.35 -12.83
CA GLY A 186 2.81 -7.16 -11.97
C GLY A 186 1.52 -6.91 -12.76
N TYR A 187 1.59 -6.18 -13.87
CA TYR A 187 0.45 -6.03 -14.79
C TYR A 187 0.04 -7.38 -15.39
N ASP A 188 1.00 -8.16 -15.90
CA ASP A 188 0.75 -9.47 -16.50
C ASP A 188 0.08 -10.41 -15.47
N ILE A 189 0.57 -10.44 -14.22
CA ILE A 189 -0.04 -11.19 -13.11
C ILE A 189 -1.51 -10.81 -12.87
N VAL A 190 -1.82 -9.51 -12.79
CA VAL A 190 -3.20 -9.07 -12.55
C VAL A 190 -4.09 -9.41 -13.74
N ARG A 191 -3.59 -9.27 -14.97
CA ARG A 191 -4.33 -9.56 -16.20
C ARG A 191 -4.61 -11.04 -16.42
N ASP A 192 -3.71 -11.91 -15.98
CA ASP A 192 -3.93 -13.36 -16.02
C ASP A 192 -5.10 -13.80 -15.12
N ILE A 193 -5.45 -12.98 -14.12
CA ILE A 193 -6.53 -13.27 -13.17
C ILE A 193 -7.82 -12.54 -13.55
N ASP A 194 -7.74 -11.24 -13.87
CA ASP A 194 -8.89 -10.45 -14.34
C ASP A 194 -8.50 -9.43 -15.41
N SER A 195 -9.28 -9.41 -16.50
CA SER A 195 -9.02 -8.59 -17.67
C SER A 195 -9.49 -7.13 -17.55
N THR A 196 -10.25 -6.79 -16.51
CA THR A 196 -10.97 -5.52 -16.38
C THR A 196 -10.56 -4.69 -15.17
N VAL A 197 -10.15 -5.29 -14.06
CA VAL A 197 -9.69 -4.54 -12.87
C VAL A 197 -8.50 -3.63 -13.24
N GLY A 198 -8.47 -2.43 -12.68
CA GLY A 198 -7.38 -1.51 -12.91
C GLY A 198 -6.05 -2.02 -12.33
N VAL A 199 -4.96 -1.67 -13.00
CA VAL A 199 -3.60 -1.80 -12.46
C VAL A 199 -3.06 -0.40 -12.26
N ALA A 200 -2.87 0.00 -11.01
CA ALA A 200 -2.29 1.29 -10.67
C ALA A 200 -0.77 1.16 -10.47
N ILE A 201 -0.02 2.14 -10.98
CA ILE A 201 1.43 2.25 -10.82
C ILE A 201 1.78 3.62 -10.25
N SER A 202 2.64 3.66 -9.23
CA SER A 202 3.16 4.93 -8.72
C SER A 202 4.08 5.59 -9.75
N ASP A 203 3.97 6.92 -9.84
CA ASP A 203 4.87 7.77 -10.63
C ASP A 203 6.34 7.78 -10.15
N ALA A 204 6.63 7.15 -9.00
CA ALA A 204 7.94 7.12 -8.36
C ALA A 204 8.55 8.52 -8.08
N SER A 205 7.69 9.52 -7.86
CA SER A 205 8.06 10.93 -7.75
C SER A 205 8.82 11.47 -8.98
N LEU A 206 8.66 10.82 -10.14
CA LEU A 206 9.21 11.28 -11.40
C LEU A 206 8.18 12.13 -12.14
N PRO A 207 8.60 13.09 -12.99
CA PRO A 207 7.68 13.83 -13.83
C PRO A 207 6.84 12.87 -14.70
N PRO A 208 5.51 13.08 -14.83
CA PRO A 208 4.63 12.15 -15.55
C PRO A 208 5.10 11.79 -16.98
N ARG A 209 5.79 12.72 -17.66
CA ARG A 209 6.38 12.50 -18.99
C ARG A 209 7.33 11.29 -19.08
N ILE A 210 7.94 10.86 -17.98
CA ILE A 210 8.82 9.67 -17.95
C ILE A 210 8.05 8.36 -18.20
N TRP A 211 6.74 8.38 -17.94
CA TRP A 211 5.82 7.26 -18.10
C TRP A 211 5.06 7.29 -19.43
N ASN A 212 5.22 8.34 -20.25
CA ASN A 212 4.58 8.41 -21.56
C ASN A 212 5.01 7.24 -22.45
N GLY A 213 4.03 6.54 -23.02
CA GLY A 213 4.25 5.37 -23.88
C GLY A 213 4.57 4.07 -23.13
N PHE A 214 4.81 4.12 -21.82
CA PHE A 214 4.94 2.93 -20.98
C PHE A 214 3.54 2.37 -20.65
N LEU A 215 3.35 1.05 -20.81
CA LEU A 215 2.06 0.37 -20.64
C LEU A 215 0.89 1.07 -21.37
N ALA A 216 1.12 1.48 -22.62
CA ALA A 216 0.18 2.30 -23.39
C ALA A 216 -1.02 1.51 -23.97
N PRO A 217 -2.15 2.19 -24.27
CA PRO A 217 -3.42 1.57 -24.70
C PRO A 217 -3.37 0.64 -25.93
N LYS A 218 -2.32 0.72 -26.75
CA LYS A 218 -2.16 -0.16 -27.92
C LYS A 218 -1.96 -1.63 -27.52
N ALA A 219 -1.34 -1.88 -26.37
CA ALA A 219 -1.01 -3.22 -25.89
C ALA A 219 -1.50 -3.50 -24.47
N TYR A 220 -1.83 -2.46 -23.70
CA TYR A 220 -2.21 -2.55 -22.30
C TYR A 220 -3.56 -1.88 -22.07
N LYS A 221 -4.34 -2.34 -21.09
CA LYS A 221 -5.68 -1.81 -20.77
C LYS A 221 -5.79 -1.50 -19.29
N ASN A 222 -6.62 -0.52 -18.92
CA ASN A 222 -6.95 -0.16 -17.53
C ASN A 222 -5.71 -0.01 -16.65
N VAL A 223 -4.74 0.79 -17.12
CA VAL A 223 -3.54 1.15 -16.37
C VAL A 223 -3.70 2.59 -15.89
N PHE A 224 -3.47 2.80 -14.59
CA PHE A 224 -3.57 4.10 -13.95
C PHE A 224 -2.20 4.53 -13.43
N LEU A 225 -1.82 5.78 -13.69
CA LEU A 225 -0.64 6.38 -13.07
C LEU A 225 -1.10 7.11 -11.80
N ASP A 226 -0.63 6.66 -10.63
CA ASP A 226 -0.87 7.32 -9.35
C ASP A 226 0.23 8.35 -9.07
N THR A 227 -0.19 9.60 -8.83
CA THR A 227 0.68 10.76 -8.67
C THR A 227 0.46 11.41 -7.31
N TYR A 228 1.53 11.67 -6.59
CA TYR A 228 1.47 12.18 -5.23
C TYR A 228 1.93 13.64 -5.15
N HIS A 229 1.01 14.54 -4.78
CA HIS A 229 1.30 15.97 -4.69
C HIS A 229 1.33 16.45 -3.24
N ASN A 230 2.47 16.98 -2.80
CA ASN A 230 2.66 17.56 -1.48
C ASN A 230 3.54 18.82 -1.61
N GLN A 231 3.36 19.81 -0.72
CA GLN A 231 4.12 21.06 -0.71
C GLN A 231 4.72 21.35 0.69
N VAL A 232 4.95 20.29 1.48
CA VAL A 232 5.34 20.40 2.91
C VAL A 232 6.60 19.62 3.27
N PHE A 233 7.28 19.03 2.26
CA PHE A 233 8.46 18.17 2.47
C PHE A 233 9.76 18.78 1.94
N ASP A 234 9.74 20.07 1.63
CA ASP A 234 10.91 20.88 1.37
C ASP A 234 10.79 22.24 2.09
N ASP A 235 11.90 22.95 2.19
CA ASP A 235 11.96 24.28 2.80
C ASP A 235 11.78 25.41 1.77
N ILE A 236 11.50 25.10 0.49
CA ILE A 236 11.53 26.11 -0.59
C ILE A 236 10.46 27.19 -0.38
N PHE A 237 9.35 26.84 0.28
CA PHE A 237 8.27 27.76 0.62
C PHE A 237 8.45 28.45 2.00
N ARG A 238 9.45 28.08 2.80
CA ARG A 238 9.72 28.74 4.10
C ARG A 238 10.41 30.09 3.94
N THR A 239 11.04 30.34 2.79
CA THR A 239 11.83 31.56 2.54
C THR A 239 11.18 32.53 1.56
N PHE A 240 9.86 32.49 1.34
CA PHE A 240 9.17 33.56 0.62
C PHE A 240 9.23 34.85 1.48
N THR A 241 10.26 35.67 1.22
CA THR A 241 10.32 37.08 1.61
C THR A 241 9.75 37.95 0.49
#